data_AF-A0A2W7A2T5-F1
#
_entry.id   AF-A0A2W7A2T5-F1
#
_cell.length_a   1.000
_cell.length_b   1.000
_cell.length_c   1.000
_cell.angle_alpha   90.00
_cell.angle_beta   90.00
_cell.angle_gamma   90.00
#
_symmetry.space_group_name_H-M   'P 1'
#
loop_
_entity.id
_entity.type
_entity.pdbx_description
1 polymer ?
#
loop_
_entity_poly.entity_id
_entity_poly.type
_entity_poly.pdbx_seq_one_letter_code
_entity_poly.pdbx_strand_id
1 'polypeptide(L)'
;MQSYYPWNTNALTKWLKQELNHHEKQHLEAALHLQRHVIRSWLSDPIPTITLAQIHAIADYRSWPVNQVIDWLELRPGHVQELASQNISAPSSRNSWR
;
A
#
# COMPACT_ATOMS: atom_id res chain seq x y z
N MET A 1 4.20 -20.76 3.10
CA MET A 1 4.96 -19.82 3.95
C MET A 1 4.94 -18.48 3.22
N GLN A 2 4.22 -17.47 3.74
CA GLN A 2 4.32 -16.11 3.21
C GLN A 2 5.71 -15.60 3.57
N SER A 3 6.57 -15.45 2.56
CA SER A 3 7.88 -14.87 2.76
C SER A 3 7.70 -13.39 3.06
N TYR A 4 7.84 -13.02 4.35
CA TYR A 4 7.81 -11.63 4.77
C TYR A 4 9.11 -10.99 4.35
N TYR A 5 9.07 -10.23 3.26
CA TYR A 5 10.23 -9.50 2.81
C TYR A 5 10.19 -8.04 3.27
N PRO A 6 11.26 -7.53 3.89
CA PRO A 6 11.33 -6.14 4.32
C PRO A 6 11.38 -5.22 3.09
N TRP A 7 10.41 -4.31 3.01
CA TRP A 7 10.40 -3.15 2.12
C TRP A 7 10.73 -1.88 2.91
N ASN A 8 10.89 -0.74 2.25
CA ASN A 8 11.26 0.51 2.92
C ASN A 8 10.08 1.13 3.68
N THR A 9 9.75 0.52 4.82
CA THR A 9 8.69 0.97 5.72
C THR A 9 9.03 2.35 6.31
N ASN A 10 10.32 2.67 6.47
CA ASN A 10 10.78 3.97 6.95
C ASN A 10 10.39 5.11 6.00
N ALA A 11 10.58 4.95 4.69
CA ALA A 11 10.19 5.96 3.70
C ALA A 11 8.68 6.24 3.75
N LEU A 12 7.86 5.18 3.79
CA LEU A 12 6.41 5.32 3.88
C LEU A 12 5.99 5.98 5.20
N THR A 13 6.53 5.50 6.33
CA THR A 13 6.17 6.02 7.67
C THR A 13 6.56 7.49 7.82
N LYS A 14 7.72 7.88 7.27
CA LYS A 14 8.18 9.27 7.29
C LYS A 14 7.27 10.17 6.46
N TRP A 15 6.92 9.74 5.25
CA TRP A 15 5.98 10.46 4.40
C TRP A 15 4.59 10.57 5.05
N LEU A 16 4.03 9.48 5.57
CA LEU A 16 2.74 9.49 6.28
C LEU A 16 2.74 10.46 7.45
N LYS A 17 3.82 10.51 8.25
CA LYS A 17 3.94 11.48 9.35
C LYS A 17 3.95 12.93 8.87
N GLN A 18 4.58 13.20 7.73
CA GLN A 18 4.58 14.54 7.12
C GLN A 18 3.18 14.90 6.63
N GLU A 19 2.53 14.02 5.88
CA GLU A 19 1.17 14.24 5.35
C GLU A 19 0.15 14.41 6.48
N LEU A 20 0.21 13.59 7.54
CA LEU A 20 -0.71 13.70 8.68
C LEU A 20 -0.48 14.93 9.55
N ASN A 21 0.69 15.57 9.45
CA ASN A 21 0.97 16.85 10.09
C ASN A 21 0.58 18.04 9.20
N HIS A 22 0.65 17.89 7.87
CA HIS A 22 0.31 18.93 6.89
C HIS A 22 -1.19 18.99 6.59
N HIS A 23 -1.83 17.84 6.49
CA HIS A 23 -3.25 17.70 6.26
C HIS A 23 -3.93 17.32 7.58
N GLU A 24 -5.00 18.02 7.95
CA GLU A 24 -5.89 17.55 9.01
C GLU A 24 -6.25 16.09 8.70
N LYS A 25 -5.92 15.18 9.64
CA LYS A 25 -6.01 13.71 9.58
C LYS A 25 -7.21 13.12 8.83
N GLN A 26 -8.28 13.87 8.67
CA GLN A 26 -9.53 13.45 8.05
C GLN A 26 -9.47 13.33 6.52
N HIS A 27 -8.44 13.88 5.86
CA HIS A 27 -8.37 13.87 4.39
C HIS A 27 -7.50 12.77 3.79
N LEU A 28 -6.49 12.26 4.49
CA LEU A 28 -5.54 11.30 3.89
C LEU A 28 -6.18 9.94 3.58
N GLU A 29 -7.08 9.48 4.47
CA GLU A 29 -7.87 8.25 4.27
C GLU A 29 -8.75 8.37 3.03
N ALA A 30 -9.45 9.51 2.89
CA ALA A 30 -10.30 9.80 1.75
C ALA A 30 -9.48 9.98 0.47
N ALA A 31 -8.33 10.66 0.53
CA ALA A 31 -7.49 10.94 -0.64
C ALA A 31 -6.77 9.70 -1.17
N LEU A 32 -6.38 8.77 -0.29
CA LEU A 32 -5.81 7.48 -0.70
C LEU A 32 -6.89 6.42 -0.97
N HIS A 33 -8.17 6.71 -0.69
CA HIS A 33 -9.26 5.73 -0.75
C HIS A 33 -8.95 4.48 0.12
N LEU A 34 -8.28 4.68 1.27
CA LEU A 34 -7.87 3.63 2.19
C LEU A 34 -8.60 3.72 3.52
N GLN A 35 -8.84 2.57 4.13
CA GLN A 35 -9.42 2.53 5.46
C GLN A 35 -8.42 3.03 6.51
N ARG A 36 -8.91 3.77 7.51
CA ARG A 36 -8.13 4.27 8.66
C ARG A 36 -7.19 3.24 9.28
N HIS A 37 -7.68 2.01 9.44
CA HIS A 37 -6.92 0.95 10.09
C HIS A 37 -5.67 0.55 9.27
N VAL A 38 -5.71 0.68 7.94
CA VAL A 38 -4.57 0.42 7.06
C VAL A 38 -3.48 1.46 7.32
N ILE A 39 -3.83 2.75 7.29
CA ILE A 39 -2.87 3.82 7.58
C ILE A 39 -2.29 3.68 8.99
N ARG A 40 -3.13 3.29 9.96
CA ARG A 40 -2.68 3.02 11.33
C ARG A 40 -1.72 1.83 11.40
N SER A 41 -1.96 0.75 10.65
CA SER A 41 -1.04 -0.40 10.59
C SER A 41 0.32 0.01 10.02
N TRP A 42 0.37 0.85 8.99
CA TRP A 42 1.62 1.35 8.43
C TRP A 42 2.47 2.15 9.42
N LEU A 43 1.83 2.81 10.40
CA LEU A 43 2.51 3.61 11.42
C LEU A 43 2.89 2.82 12.68
N SER A 44 2.16 1.74 12.97
CA SER A 44 2.23 1.04 14.27
C SER A 44 2.88 -0.34 14.16
N ASP A 45 2.76 -0.97 13.01
CA ASP A 45 3.31 -2.30 12.78
C ASP A 45 4.82 -2.18 12.51
N PRO A 46 5.67 -3.02 13.14
CA PRO A 46 7.09 -3.08 12.80
C PRO A 46 7.34 -3.61 11.38
N ILE A 47 6.41 -4.39 10.81
CA ILE A 47 6.53 -5.00 9.48
C ILE A 47 5.17 -4.91 8.77
N PRO A 48 4.70 -3.70 8.43
CA PRO A 48 3.43 -3.55 7.74
C PRO A 48 3.47 -4.26 6.39
N THR A 49 2.33 -4.80 5.96
CA THR A 49 2.14 -5.29 4.60
C THR A 49 1.56 -4.20 3.72
N ILE A 50 2.02 -4.11 2.49
CA ILE A 50 1.41 -3.26 1.46
C ILE A 50 0.86 -4.11 0.34
N THR A 51 -0.28 -3.73 -0.23
CA THR A 51 -0.89 -4.41 -1.38
C THR A 51 -0.71 -3.61 -2.66
N LEU A 52 -0.85 -4.26 -3.82
CA LEU A 52 -0.76 -3.57 -5.11
C LEU A 52 -1.79 -2.43 -5.22
N ALA A 53 -3.01 -2.64 -4.72
CA ALA A 53 -4.05 -1.61 -4.70
C ALA A 53 -3.63 -0.38 -3.86
N GLN A 54 -2.95 -0.59 -2.74
CA GLN A 54 -2.43 0.50 -1.92
C GLN A 54 -1.26 1.23 -2.60
N ILE A 55 -0.41 0.51 -3.34
CA ILE A 55 0.64 1.12 -4.17
C ILE A 55 0.02 2.01 -5.26
N HIS A 56 -1.02 1.53 -5.93
CA HIS A 56 -1.76 2.32 -6.92
C HIS A 56 -2.40 3.58 -6.31
N ALA A 57 -2.98 3.47 -5.11
CA ALA A 57 -3.54 4.62 -4.41
C ALA A 57 -2.48 5.68 -4.09
N ILE A 58 -1.30 5.27 -3.64
CA ILE A 58 -0.17 6.20 -3.39
C ILE A 58 0.32 6.82 -4.70
N ALA A 59 0.38 6.02 -5.77
CA ALA A 59 0.77 6.48 -7.10
C ALA A 59 -0.18 7.57 -7.61
N ASP A 60 -1.49 7.37 -7.47
CA ASP A 60 -2.52 8.33 -7.84
C ASP A 60 -2.42 9.62 -7.02
N TYR A 61 -2.38 9.50 -5.68
CA TYR A 61 -2.26 10.65 -4.77
C TYR A 61 -1.01 11.50 -5.04
N ARG A 62 0.13 10.86 -5.30
CA ARG A 62 1.39 11.56 -5.58
C ARG A 62 1.55 11.96 -7.05
N SER A 63 0.61 11.57 -7.92
CA SER A 63 0.72 11.69 -9.38
C SER A 63 2.03 11.09 -9.91
N TRP A 64 2.41 9.92 -9.37
CA TRP A 64 3.62 9.19 -9.74
C TRP A 64 3.27 7.93 -10.54
N PRO A 65 4.12 7.50 -11.49
CA PRO A 65 4.01 6.17 -12.06
C PRO A 65 4.23 5.10 -10.98
N VAL A 66 3.50 3.98 -11.09
CA VAL A 66 3.55 2.87 -10.13
C VAL A 66 4.97 2.35 -9.91
N ASN A 67 5.78 2.26 -10.97
CA ASN A 67 7.18 1.85 -10.88
C ASN A 67 8.01 2.77 -9.99
N GLN A 68 7.74 4.08 -10.02
CA GLN A 68 8.44 5.04 -9.16
C GLN A 68 8.03 4.88 -7.69
N VAL A 69 6.79 4.48 -7.40
CA VAL A 69 6.37 4.14 -6.04
C VAL A 69 7.03 2.83 -5.58
N ILE A 70 7.13 1.83 -6.46
CA ILE A 70 7.82 0.56 -6.20
C ILE A 70 9.30 0.80 -5.86
N ASP A 71 10.01 1.60 -6.66
CA ASP A 71 11.39 2.01 -6.41
C ASP A 71 11.52 2.80 -5.11
N TRP A 72 10.61 3.75 -4.86
CA TRP A 72 10.61 4.54 -3.61
C TRP A 72 10.41 3.69 -2.35
N LEU A 73 9.59 2.63 -2.45
CA LEU A 73 9.38 1.64 -1.39
C LEU A 73 10.48 0.56 -1.35
N GLU A 74 11.46 0.63 -2.25
CA GLU A 74 12.54 -0.35 -2.43
C GLU A 74 12.02 -1.79 -2.54
N LEU A 75 10.88 -1.96 -3.22
CA LEU A 75 10.27 -3.27 -3.43
C LEU A 75 11.12 -4.06 -4.43
N ARG A 76 11.62 -5.21 -3.98
CA ARG A 76 12.37 -6.12 -4.85
C ARG A 76 11.45 -6.73 -5.92
N PRO A 77 12.00 -7.12 -7.09
CA PRO A 77 11.22 -7.74 -8.16
C PRO A 77 10.34 -8.92 -7.72
N GLY A 78 10.84 -9.75 -6.78
CA GLY A 78 10.06 -10.84 -6.21
C GLY A 78 8.81 -10.39 -5.45
N HIS A 79 8.85 -9.23 -4.77
CA HIS A 79 7.69 -8.69 -4.07
C HIS A 79 6.64 -8.21 -5.06
N VAL A 80 7.07 -7.54 -6.15
CA VAL A 80 6.18 -7.08 -7.21
C VAL A 80 5.46 -8.27 -7.86
N GLN A 81 6.17 -9.37 -8.07
CA GLN A 81 5.59 -10.60 -8.61
C GLN A 81 4.57 -11.25 -7.65
N GLU A 82 4.85 -11.27 -6.34
CA GLU A 82 3.87 -11.74 -5.35
C GLU A 82 2.66 -10.81 -5.24
N LEU A 83 2.86 -9.49 -5.28
CA LEU A 83 1.78 -8.49 -5.28
C LEU A 83 0.88 -8.63 -6.49
N ALA A 84 1.46 -8.84 -7.68
CA ALA A 84 0.71 -9.14 -8.89
C ALA A 84 -0.05 -10.47 -8.77
N SER A 85 0.58 -11.50 -8.23
CA SER A 85 -0.05 -12.82 -8.04
C SER A 85 -1.22 -12.78 -7.05
N GLN A 86 -1.14 -11.95 -6.00
CA GLN A 86 -2.23 -11.72 -5.05
C GLN A 86 -3.40 -10.95 -5.67
N ASN A 87 -3.13 -10.04 -6.61
CA ASN A 87 -4.18 -9.33 -7.35
C ASN A 87 -4.95 -10.28 -8.28
N ILE A 88 -4.25 -11.18 -8.97
CA ILE A 88 -4.85 -12.20 -9.85
C ILE A 88 -5.61 -13.26 -9.03
N SER A 89 -5.13 -13.54 -7.81
CA SER A 89 -5.74 -14.53 -6.91
C SER A 89 -6.83 -13.96 -6.01
N ALA A 90 -7.15 -12.66 -6.06
CA ALA A 90 -8.37 -12.15 -5.45
C ALA A 90 -9.54 -12.66 -6.29
N PRO A 91 -10.22 -13.74 -5.86
CA PRO A 91 -11.22 -14.34 -6.70
C PRO A 91 -12.31 -13.29 -6.88
N SER A 92 -12.70 -13.11 -8.14
CA SER A 92 -14.05 -12.76 -8.48
C SER A 92 -14.97 -13.80 -7.84
N SER A 93 -15.27 -13.66 -6.54
CA SER A 93 -16.44 -14.25 -5.92
C SER A 93 -17.66 -13.45 -6.39
N ARG A 94 -17.83 -13.36 -7.71
CA ARG A 94 -19.16 -13.26 -8.30
C ARG A 94 -19.69 -14.67 -8.21
N ASN A 95 -20.14 -14.98 -6.99
CA ASN A 95 -20.76 -16.22 -6.64
C ASN A 95 -22.00 -16.34 -7.53
N SER A 96 -21.88 -17.19 -8.54
CA SER A 96 -22.94 -17.70 -9.36
C SER A 96 -23.85 -18.52 -8.44
N TRP A 97 -24.89 -17.90 -7.88
CA TRP A 97 -25.98 -18.63 -7.24
C TRP A 97 -27.25 -18.40 -8.04
N ARG A 98 -27.56 -19.43 -8.84
CA ARG A 98 -28.88 -19.90 -9.26
C ARG A 98 -29.70 -19.02 -10.20
#